data_AF-A0A7Y9I1P4-F1
#
_entry.id   AF-A0A7Y9I1P4-F1
#
_cell.length_a   1.000
_cell.length_b   1.000
_cell.length_c   1.000
_cell.angle_alpha   90.00
_cell.angle_beta   90.00
_cell.angle_gamma   90.00
#
_symmetry.space_group_name_H-M   'P 1'
#
loop_
_entity.id
_entity.type
_entity.pdbx_description
1 polymer ?
#
loop_
_entity_poly.entity_id
_entity_poly.type
_entity_poly.pdbx_seq_one_letter_code
_entity_poly.pdbx_strand_id
1 'polypeptide(L)'
;MNSKPLDHYFKTAIDELATIDGRVFYLSILMKNATKEIINNNLYSTGTLIGKGLGFRDVTLEKGLGNHFVPRNHYAISKDTAKSETEMILSRECLFQVAQSYELLESFLYNAVAEFISYKQPIEVLERLNTDNTSFESVRAKLKRMKDRTNNHHLLSILRDNIKQFKENETHNLYDFDFTTWYFLISEARHCITHRRTKITKQLSSLLEHPCNIYFNIIASEQVIFIQDHVCHELLKRIAEFIYLVYKTVSEVCYNDKVNLTSIYTLFETNQ
;
A
#
# COMPACT_ATOMS: atom_id res chain seq x y z
N MET A 1 -6.41 0.35 33.05
CA MET A 1 -7.06 -0.55 32.07
C MET A 1 -5.97 -1.07 31.17
N ASN A 2 -5.83 -2.40 31.02
CA ASN A 2 -4.86 -2.94 30.07
C ASN A 2 -5.35 -2.60 28.66
N SER A 3 -4.53 -1.90 27.85
CA SER A 3 -4.89 -1.63 26.45
C SER A 3 -5.01 -2.94 25.69
N LYS A 4 -6.00 -3.06 24.80
CA LYS A 4 -6.19 -4.30 24.05
C LYS A 4 -5.04 -4.46 23.04
N PRO A 5 -4.57 -5.69 22.78
CA PRO A 5 -3.54 -5.91 21.75
C PRO A 5 -3.95 -5.31 20.39
N LEU A 6 -5.23 -5.43 20.03
CA LEU A 6 -5.78 -4.89 18.80
C LEU A 6 -5.67 -3.36 18.70
N ASP A 7 -5.81 -2.64 19.82
CA ASP A 7 -5.66 -1.18 19.88
C ASP A 7 -4.24 -0.76 19.48
N HIS A 8 -3.24 -1.49 19.97
CA HIS A 8 -1.84 -1.25 19.63
C HIS A 8 -1.56 -1.53 18.15
N TYR A 9 -2.10 -2.61 17.58
CA TYR A 9 -1.92 -2.92 16.16
C TYR A 9 -2.61 -1.90 15.25
N PHE A 10 -3.82 -1.46 15.61
CA PHE A 10 -4.53 -0.42 14.90
C PHE A 10 -3.75 0.90 14.93
N LYS A 11 -3.34 1.35 16.12
CA LYS A 11 -2.54 2.57 16.29
C LYS A 11 -1.29 2.55 15.42
N THR A 12 -0.50 1.47 15.52
CA THR A 12 0.75 1.31 14.77
C THR A 12 0.50 1.42 13.27
N ALA A 13 -0.55 0.77 12.76
CA ALA A 13 -0.89 0.83 11.35
C ALA A 13 -1.33 2.23 10.90
N ILE A 14 -2.11 2.95 11.71
CA ILE A 14 -2.51 4.32 11.37
C ILE A 14 -1.34 5.30 11.44
N ASP A 15 -0.47 5.20 12.45
CA ASP A 15 0.72 6.06 12.60
C ASP A 15 1.69 5.86 11.43
N GLU A 16 1.89 4.62 10.98
CA GLU A 16 2.75 4.31 9.85
C GLU A 16 2.13 4.77 8.52
N LEU A 17 0.81 4.61 8.31
CA LEU A 17 0.12 5.19 7.15
C LEU A 17 0.21 6.72 7.12
N ALA A 18 0.02 7.39 8.25
CA ALA A 18 0.16 8.84 8.35
C ALA A 18 1.60 9.29 8.02
N THR A 19 2.60 8.52 8.44
CA THR A 19 4.00 8.76 8.09
C THR A 19 4.24 8.62 6.59
N ILE A 20 3.68 7.59 5.95
CA ILE A 20 3.75 7.38 4.51
C ILE A 20 3.08 8.55 3.77
N ASP A 21 1.87 8.93 4.16
CA ASP A 21 1.11 10.03 3.57
C ASP A 21 1.86 11.36 3.65
N GLY A 22 2.41 11.68 4.84
CA GLY A 22 3.21 12.88 5.04
C GLY A 22 4.49 12.91 4.19
N ARG A 23 5.13 11.77 3.96
CA ARG A 23 6.30 11.67 3.07
C ARG A 23 5.93 11.91 1.61
N VAL A 24 4.82 11.34 1.13
CA VAL A 24 4.30 11.59 -0.23
C VAL A 24 4.01 13.08 -0.42
N PHE A 25 3.32 13.69 0.54
CA PHE A 25 2.99 15.11 0.50
C PHE A 25 4.24 15.99 0.40
N TYR A 26 5.21 15.75 1.30
CA TYR A 26 6.46 16.51 1.34
C TYR A 26 7.27 16.34 0.05
N LEU A 27 7.41 15.11 -0.45
CA LEU A 27 8.11 14.82 -1.70
C LEU A 27 7.45 15.52 -2.90
N SER A 28 6.11 15.48 -2.99
CA SER A 28 5.35 16.13 -4.07
C SER A 28 5.62 17.62 -4.10
N ILE A 29 5.59 18.29 -2.94
CA ILE A 29 5.88 19.72 -2.83
C ILE A 29 7.32 20.03 -3.24
N LEU A 30 8.30 19.30 -2.70
CA LEU A 30 9.71 19.53 -2.99
C LEU A 30 9.99 19.40 -4.48
N MET A 31 9.55 18.30 -5.10
CA MET A 31 9.78 18.02 -6.52
C MET A 31 9.11 19.07 -7.41
N LYS A 32 7.84 19.40 -7.15
CA LYS A 32 7.10 20.41 -7.93
C LYS A 32 7.75 21.79 -7.82
N ASN A 33 8.21 22.18 -6.64
CA ASN A 33 8.87 23.47 -6.43
C ASN A 33 10.26 23.51 -7.08
N ALA A 34 11.08 22.47 -6.89
CA ALA A 34 12.38 22.36 -7.52
C ALA A 34 12.27 22.42 -9.05
N THR A 35 11.31 21.70 -9.64
CA THR A 35 11.08 21.73 -11.09
C THR A 35 10.68 23.12 -11.59
N LYS A 36 9.79 23.82 -10.88
CA LYS A 36 9.44 25.22 -11.21
C LYS A 36 10.66 26.13 -11.16
N GLU A 37 11.47 26.01 -10.11
CA GLU A 37 12.68 26.81 -9.94
C GLU A 37 13.69 26.57 -11.07
N ILE A 38 13.95 25.29 -11.40
CA ILE A 38 14.87 24.91 -12.47
C ILE A 38 14.40 25.44 -13.83
N ILE A 39 13.09 25.41 -14.11
CA ILE A 39 12.52 25.94 -15.36
C ILE A 39 12.64 27.47 -15.41
N ASN A 40 12.30 28.16 -14.32
CA ASN A 40 12.27 29.62 -14.24
C ASN A 40 13.66 30.25 -14.21
N ASN A 41 14.63 29.63 -13.52
CA ASN A 41 15.97 30.16 -13.33
C ASN A 41 16.96 29.73 -14.44
N ASN A 42 16.54 28.91 -15.41
CA ASN A 42 17.44 28.44 -16.46
C ASN A 42 17.76 29.52 -17.51
N LEU A 43 18.92 30.14 -17.34
CA LEU A 43 19.59 31.09 -18.25
C LEU A 43 20.29 30.43 -19.45
N TYR A 44 20.40 29.09 -19.48
CA TYR A 44 21.20 28.37 -20.48
C TYR A 44 20.47 28.21 -21.82
N SER A 45 21.18 28.50 -22.91
CA SER A 45 20.71 28.46 -24.31
C SER A 45 20.71 27.07 -24.95
N THR A 46 21.22 26.05 -24.25
CA THR A 46 21.53 24.71 -24.79
C THR A 46 20.36 23.72 -24.76
N GLY A 47 19.16 24.13 -24.32
CA GLY A 47 17.93 23.30 -24.33
C GLY A 47 17.87 22.19 -23.26
N THR A 48 19.00 21.63 -22.85
CA THR A 48 19.09 20.60 -21.78
C THR A 48 19.28 21.23 -20.41
N LEU A 49 18.43 20.84 -19.45
CA LEU A 49 18.45 21.30 -18.05
C LEU A 49 19.27 20.36 -17.14
N ILE A 50 19.06 19.05 -17.27
CA ILE A 50 19.71 18.01 -16.45
C ILE A 50 20.12 16.87 -17.37
N GLY A 51 21.30 16.31 -17.16
CA GLY A 51 21.74 15.12 -17.89
C GLY A 51 22.61 14.20 -17.04
N LYS A 52 22.51 12.89 -17.28
CA LYS A 52 23.32 11.88 -16.61
C LYS A 52 23.66 10.71 -17.54
N GLY A 53 24.93 10.31 -17.54
CA GLY A 53 25.40 9.04 -18.10
C GLY A 53 25.84 8.08 -16.98
N LEU A 54 25.73 6.78 -17.24
CA LEU A 54 26.20 5.73 -16.32
C LEU A 54 27.55 5.18 -16.79
N GLY A 55 28.65 5.61 -16.16
CA GLY A 55 29.93 4.92 -16.33
C GLY A 55 30.05 3.74 -15.36
N PHE A 56 30.62 2.62 -15.79
CA PHE A 56 30.94 1.49 -14.93
C PHE A 56 32.35 0.97 -15.18
N ARG A 57 32.85 0.10 -14.29
CA ARG A 57 34.16 -0.54 -14.46
C ARG A 57 34.00 -2.04 -14.61
N ASP A 58 34.86 -2.64 -15.41
CA ASP A 58 35.05 -4.08 -15.41
C ASP A 58 35.82 -4.48 -14.13
N VAL A 59 35.10 -5.10 -13.20
CA VAL A 59 35.62 -5.52 -11.90
C VAL A 59 36.42 -6.83 -11.99
N THR A 60 36.49 -7.47 -13.16
CA THR A 60 37.28 -8.69 -13.40
C THR A 60 38.72 -8.39 -13.82
N LEU A 61 39.01 -7.14 -14.21
CA LEU A 61 40.34 -6.70 -14.63
C LEU A 61 41.14 -6.14 -13.44
N GLU A 62 42.47 -6.23 -13.54
CA GLU A 62 43.37 -5.54 -12.61
C GLU A 62 43.13 -4.02 -12.61
N LYS A 63 43.50 -3.37 -11.50
CA LYS A 63 43.40 -1.91 -11.38
C LYS A 63 44.35 -1.26 -12.39
N GLY A 64 43.81 -0.72 -13.49
CA GLY A 64 44.59 -0.07 -14.54
C GLY A 64 43.78 0.82 -15.47
N LEU A 65 44.49 1.45 -16.42
CA LEU A 65 43.89 2.22 -17.50
C LEU A 65 43.19 1.25 -18.48
N GLY A 66 41.93 1.51 -18.80
CA GLY A 66 41.15 0.72 -19.77
C GLY A 66 40.02 -0.13 -19.19
N ASN A 67 39.87 -0.21 -17.87
CA ASN A 67 38.74 -0.94 -17.26
C ASN A 67 37.47 -0.10 -17.07
N HIS A 68 37.42 1.14 -17.57
CA HIS A 68 36.25 2.01 -17.45
C HIS A 68 35.47 2.07 -18.77
N PHE A 69 34.18 1.78 -18.70
CA PHE A 69 33.25 1.86 -19.83
C PHE A 69 32.21 2.94 -19.58
N VAL A 70 31.98 3.78 -20.58
CA VAL A 70 30.93 4.80 -20.59
C VAL A 70 30.04 4.55 -21.82
N PRO A 71 28.82 4.01 -21.65
CA PRO A 71 27.85 3.87 -22.73
C PRO A 71 27.51 5.23 -23.34
N ARG A 72 27.16 5.25 -24.63
CA ARG A 72 26.72 6.47 -25.34
C ARG A 72 25.30 6.93 -24.93
N ASN A 73 24.52 6.03 -24.35
CA ASN A 73 23.18 6.34 -23.88
C ASN A 73 23.29 7.24 -22.65
N HIS A 74 22.61 8.37 -22.71
CA HIS A 74 22.51 9.31 -21.61
C HIS A 74 21.04 9.69 -21.43
N TYR A 75 20.70 9.98 -20.18
CA TYR A 75 19.42 10.54 -19.83
C TYR A 75 19.54 12.07 -19.85
N ALA A 76 18.55 12.75 -20.43
CA ALA A 76 18.52 14.21 -20.53
C ALA A 76 17.09 14.74 -20.35
N ILE A 77 16.97 15.81 -19.58
CA ILE A 77 15.71 16.54 -19.35
C ILE A 77 15.85 17.92 -19.98
N SER A 78 14.84 18.36 -20.74
CA SER A 78 14.72 19.71 -21.30
C SER A 78 13.63 20.50 -20.56
N LYS A 79 13.46 21.80 -20.90
CA LYS A 79 12.35 22.61 -20.37
C LYS A 79 10.99 21.96 -20.64
N ASP A 80 10.83 21.38 -21.82
CA ASP A 80 9.58 20.79 -22.27
C ASP A 80 9.28 19.45 -21.58
N THR A 81 10.31 18.67 -21.23
CA THR A 81 10.14 17.34 -20.61
C THR A 81 10.26 17.34 -19.08
N ALA A 82 10.74 18.42 -18.46
CA ALA A 82 10.95 18.48 -17.02
C ALA A 82 9.69 18.23 -16.19
N LYS A 83 8.55 18.77 -16.63
CA LYS A 83 7.27 18.58 -15.93
C LYS A 83 6.81 17.11 -16.01
N SER A 84 6.76 16.53 -17.20
CA SER A 84 6.33 15.14 -17.38
C SER A 84 7.25 14.17 -16.66
N GLU A 85 8.56 14.43 -16.65
CA GLU A 85 9.52 13.61 -15.93
C GLU A 85 9.33 13.68 -14.41
N THR A 86 9.04 14.88 -13.90
CA THR A 86 8.68 15.07 -12.48
C THR A 86 7.43 14.28 -12.12
N GLU A 87 6.40 14.33 -12.97
CA GLU A 87 5.16 13.57 -12.78
C GLU A 87 5.41 12.05 -12.82
N MET A 88 6.28 11.56 -13.71
CA MET A 88 6.67 10.16 -13.77
C MET A 88 7.42 9.68 -12.52
N ILE A 89 8.36 10.49 -12.01
CA ILE A 89 9.08 10.19 -10.77
C ILE A 89 8.10 10.16 -9.59
N LEU A 90 7.24 11.17 -9.48
CA LEU A 90 6.24 11.24 -8.40
C LEU A 90 5.26 10.07 -8.46
N SER A 91 4.78 9.72 -9.64
CA SER A 91 3.91 8.56 -9.86
C SER A 91 4.57 7.27 -9.41
N ARG A 92 5.84 7.04 -9.78
CA ARG A 92 6.61 5.87 -9.35
C ARG A 92 6.76 5.80 -7.83
N GLU A 93 7.08 6.92 -7.18
CA GLU A 93 7.20 6.96 -5.73
C GLU A 93 5.86 6.73 -5.04
N CYS A 94 4.78 7.36 -5.53
CA CYS A 94 3.42 7.12 -5.05
C CYS A 94 3.04 5.63 -5.12
N LEU A 95 3.36 4.97 -6.23
CA LEU A 95 3.11 3.53 -6.39
C LEU A 95 3.87 2.69 -5.37
N PHE A 96 5.13 3.01 -5.10
CA PHE A 96 5.89 2.33 -4.04
C PHE A 96 5.28 2.55 -2.66
N GLN A 97 4.84 3.77 -2.37
CA GLN A 97 4.18 4.07 -1.10
C GLN A 97 2.86 3.30 -0.95
N VAL A 98 2.03 3.22 -1.99
CA VAL A 98 0.81 2.38 -1.99
C VAL A 98 1.15 0.91 -1.78
N ALA A 99 2.21 0.40 -2.41
CA ALA A 99 2.65 -0.98 -2.21
C ALA A 99 3.09 -1.26 -0.77
N GLN A 100 3.79 -0.32 -0.12
CA GLN A 100 4.18 -0.40 1.29
C GLN A 100 2.96 -0.34 2.22
N SER A 101 2.03 0.57 1.96
CA SER A 101 0.78 0.68 2.71
C SER A 101 -0.09 -0.57 2.62
N TYR A 102 -0.04 -1.29 1.50
CA TYR A 102 -0.69 -2.58 1.39
C TYR A 102 -0.01 -3.64 2.27
N GLU A 103 1.32 -3.72 2.34
CA GLU A 103 2.02 -4.65 3.25
C GLU A 103 1.71 -4.40 4.72
N LEU A 104 1.53 -3.12 5.07
CA LEU A 104 1.05 -2.70 6.38
C LEU A 104 -0.37 -3.18 6.67
N LEU A 105 -1.28 -3.01 5.71
CA LEU A 105 -2.64 -3.55 5.78
C LEU A 105 -2.64 -5.08 5.92
N GLU A 106 -1.82 -5.81 5.15
CA GLU A 106 -1.67 -7.26 5.28
C GLU A 106 -1.24 -7.64 6.71
N SER A 107 -0.21 -6.96 7.23
CA SER A 107 0.32 -7.21 8.57
C SER A 107 -0.73 -6.96 9.65
N PHE A 108 -1.52 -5.90 9.51
CA PHE A 108 -2.65 -5.60 10.39
C PHE A 108 -3.75 -6.66 10.30
N LEU A 109 -4.15 -7.09 9.09
CA LEU A 109 -5.16 -8.13 8.88
C LEU A 109 -4.75 -9.45 9.55
N TYR A 110 -3.50 -9.87 9.42
CA TYR A 110 -3.01 -11.07 10.12
C TYR A 110 -3.17 -10.95 11.65
N ASN A 111 -2.91 -9.78 12.22
CA ASN A 111 -3.05 -9.56 13.65
C ASN A 111 -4.53 -9.54 14.06
N ALA A 112 -5.40 -8.84 13.31
CA ALA A 112 -6.82 -8.75 13.61
C ALA A 112 -7.53 -10.11 13.50
N VAL A 113 -7.24 -10.88 12.46
CA VAL A 113 -7.81 -12.23 12.27
C VAL A 113 -7.29 -13.21 13.32
N ALA A 114 -6.00 -13.13 13.68
CA ALA A 114 -5.46 -13.96 14.75
C ALA A 114 -6.13 -13.66 16.10
N GLU A 115 -6.29 -12.38 16.46
CA GLU A 115 -7.00 -11.97 17.68
C GLU A 115 -8.45 -12.48 17.68
N PHE A 116 -9.15 -12.32 16.55
CA PHE A 116 -10.51 -12.83 16.38
C PHE A 116 -10.61 -14.33 16.66
N ILE A 117 -9.77 -15.14 16.01
CA ILE A 117 -9.81 -16.60 16.15
C ILE A 117 -9.40 -17.02 17.56
N SER A 118 -8.36 -16.40 18.13
CA SER A 118 -7.90 -16.70 19.49
C SER A 118 -8.97 -16.42 20.54
N TYR A 119 -9.73 -15.34 20.36
CA TYR A 119 -10.77 -14.92 21.30
C TYR A 119 -12.09 -15.68 21.11
N LYS A 120 -12.58 -15.79 19.87
CA LYS A 120 -13.89 -16.39 19.57
C LYS A 120 -13.86 -17.89 19.32
N GLN A 121 -12.70 -18.43 18.99
CA GLN A 121 -12.48 -19.86 18.75
C GLN A 121 -13.54 -20.48 17.80
N PRO A 122 -13.76 -19.89 16.60
CA PRO A 122 -14.73 -20.43 15.66
C PRO A 122 -14.28 -21.83 15.18
N ILE A 123 -15.07 -22.85 15.53
CA ILE A 123 -14.72 -24.27 15.38
C ILE A 123 -14.32 -24.60 13.94
N GLU A 124 -15.12 -24.18 12.95
CA GLU A 124 -14.84 -24.46 11.54
C GLU A 124 -13.49 -23.89 11.07
N VAL A 125 -13.08 -22.73 11.61
CA VAL A 125 -11.79 -22.11 11.26
C VAL A 125 -10.64 -22.85 11.95
N LEU A 126 -10.82 -23.25 13.22
CA LEU A 126 -9.80 -24.02 13.96
C LEU A 126 -9.56 -25.37 13.31
N GLU A 127 -10.61 -26.05 12.86
CA GLU A 127 -10.52 -27.29 12.08
C GLU A 127 -9.75 -27.09 10.77
N ARG A 128 -10.05 -26.02 10.01
CA ARG A 128 -9.31 -25.67 8.79
C ARG A 128 -7.83 -25.36 9.05
N LEU A 129 -7.51 -24.76 10.21
CA LEU A 129 -6.12 -24.49 10.62
C LEU A 129 -5.39 -25.73 11.18
N ASN A 130 -6.14 -26.81 11.47
CA ASN A 130 -5.65 -28.03 12.09
C ASN A 130 -4.80 -27.70 13.34
N THR A 131 -5.42 -27.00 14.31
CA THR A 131 -4.77 -26.57 15.55
C THR A 131 -5.76 -26.49 16.71
N ASP A 132 -5.40 -27.13 17.82
CA ASP A 132 -6.09 -26.97 19.11
C ASP A 132 -5.46 -25.84 19.95
N ASN A 133 -4.26 -25.37 19.56
CA ASN A 133 -3.62 -24.23 20.20
C ASN A 133 -4.18 -22.92 19.65
N THR A 134 -4.96 -22.24 20.49
CA THR A 134 -5.64 -20.97 20.19
C THR A 134 -4.85 -19.74 20.62
N SER A 135 -3.58 -19.87 21.04
CA SER A 135 -2.75 -18.70 21.33
C SER A 135 -2.58 -17.81 20.11
N PHE A 136 -2.51 -16.50 20.32
CA PHE A 136 -2.38 -15.51 19.25
C PHE A 136 -1.21 -15.83 18.31
N GLU A 137 -0.04 -16.13 18.86
CA GLU A 137 1.17 -16.42 18.09
C GLU A 137 1.03 -17.70 17.27
N SER A 138 0.43 -18.74 17.85
CA SER A 138 0.16 -20.01 17.18
C SER A 138 -0.78 -19.84 16.00
N VAL A 139 -1.92 -19.18 16.24
CA VAL A 139 -2.93 -18.89 15.21
C VAL A 139 -2.33 -18.04 14.10
N ARG A 140 -1.63 -16.94 14.45
CA ARG A 140 -0.98 -16.06 13.47
C ARG A 140 0.05 -16.81 12.62
N ALA A 141 0.85 -17.69 13.22
CA ALA A 141 1.81 -18.51 12.49
C ALA A 141 1.11 -19.51 11.54
N LYS A 142 -0.03 -20.08 11.95
CA LYS A 142 -0.84 -21.00 11.14
C LYS A 142 -1.52 -20.30 9.97
N LEU A 143 -2.10 -19.12 10.18
CA LEU A 143 -2.63 -18.27 9.10
C LEU A 143 -1.55 -18.02 8.03
N LYS A 144 -0.33 -17.71 8.47
CA LYS A 144 0.83 -17.52 7.57
C LYS A 144 1.32 -18.80 6.88
N ARG A 145 0.76 -19.98 7.13
CA ARG A 145 1.13 -21.24 6.47
C ARG A 145 0.00 -21.83 5.63
N MET A 146 -1.18 -21.22 5.62
CA MET A 146 -2.29 -21.66 4.78
C MET A 146 -1.87 -21.68 3.32
N LYS A 147 -2.40 -22.63 2.52
CA LYS A 147 -2.05 -22.76 1.10
C LYS A 147 -2.72 -21.69 0.23
N ASP A 148 -3.91 -21.21 0.62
CA ASP A 148 -4.71 -20.24 -0.12
C ASP A 148 -4.30 -18.78 0.17
N ARG A 149 -3.02 -18.47 -0.07
CA ARG A 149 -2.44 -17.14 0.24
C ARG A 149 -2.60 -16.12 -0.87
N THR A 150 -3.15 -16.50 -2.02
CA THR A 150 -3.32 -15.59 -3.17
C THR A 150 -4.03 -14.34 -2.69
N ASN A 151 -3.27 -13.23 -2.68
CA ASN A 151 -3.73 -11.92 -2.26
C ASN A 151 -4.45 -11.93 -0.90
N ASN A 152 -4.00 -12.77 0.05
CA ASN A 152 -4.59 -13.02 1.38
C ASN A 152 -6.12 -13.14 1.46
N HIS A 153 -6.78 -13.65 0.41
CA HIS A 153 -8.23 -13.78 0.37
C HIS A 153 -8.81 -14.58 1.55
N HIS A 154 -8.05 -15.56 2.05
CA HIS A 154 -8.45 -16.36 3.21
C HIS A 154 -8.69 -15.51 4.48
N LEU A 155 -7.94 -14.43 4.70
CA LEU A 155 -8.13 -13.55 5.86
C LEU A 155 -9.49 -12.85 5.81
N LEU A 156 -9.85 -12.33 4.63
CA LEU A 156 -11.14 -11.67 4.42
C LEU A 156 -12.30 -12.67 4.48
N SER A 157 -12.13 -13.87 3.91
CA SER A 157 -13.13 -14.94 4.01
C SER A 157 -13.44 -15.28 5.46
N ILE A 158 -12.42 -15.41 6.32
CA ILE A 158 -12.63 -15.71 7.75
C ILE A 158 -13.50 -14.63 8.40
N LEU A 159 -13.23 -13.35 8.15
CA LEU A 159 -14.05 -12.26 8.71
C LEU A 159 -15.47 -12.25 8.12
N ARG A 160 -15.63 -12.42 6.80
CA ARG A 160 -16.93 -12.45 6.11
C ARG A 160 -17.83 -13.58 6.57
N ASP A 161 -17.25 -14.76 6.78
CA ASP A 161 -17.99 -15.98 7.13
C ASP A 161 -18.41 -15.97 8.60
N ASN A 162 -17.69 -15.26 9.46
CA ASN A 162 -17.92 -15.30 10.91
C ASN A 162 -18.41 -13.99 11.53
N ILE A 163 -18.33 -12.85 10.83
CA ILE A 163 -18.73 -11.53 11.34
C ILE A 163 -19.74 -10.89 10.38
N LYS A 164 -21.04 -11.03 10.70
CA LYS A 164 -22.13 -10.51 9.86
C LYS A 164 -22.00 -9.02 9.54
N GLN A 165 -21.68 -8.21 10.55
CA GLN A 165 -21.51 -6.76 10.41
C GLN A 165 -20.36 -6.40 9.47
N PHE A 166 -19.29 -7.20 9.44
CA PHE A 166 -18.19 -6.99 8.50
C PHE A 166 -18.70 -7.18 7.07
N LYS A 167 -19.35 -8.30 6.77
CA LYS A 167 -19.91 -8.60 5.44
C LYS A 167 -20.92 -7.55 4.97
N GLU A 168 -21.77 -7.06 5.89
CA GLU A 168 -22.74 -6.00 5.59
C GLU A 168 -22.03 -4.68 5.25
N ASN A 169 -21.15 -4.20 6.13
CA ASN A 169 -20.46 -2.91 5.95
C ASN A 169 -19.43 -2.94 4.81
N GLU A 170 -18.90 -4.11 4.47
CA GLU A 170 -17.98 -4.28 3.36
C GLU A 170 -18.65 -3.99 2.00
N THR A 171 -19.95 -4.33 1.89
CA THR A 171 -20.72 -4.22 0.64
C THR A 171 -21.70 -3.05 0.64
N HIS A 172 -22.10 -2.58 1.82
CA HIS A 172 -23.00 -1.43 2.02
C HIS A 172 -22.24 -0.33 2.77
N ASN A 173 -21.31 0.31 2.07
CA ASN A 173 -20.52 1.43 2.57
C ASN A 173 -20.83 2.70 1.77
N LEU A 174 -20.29 3.85 2.22
CA LEU A 174 -20.56 5.15 1.62
C LEU A 174 -20.09 5.32 0.16
N TYR A 175 -19.36 4.35 -0.37
CA TYR A 175 -18.78 4.36 -1.71
C TYR A 175 -19.46 3.37 -2.66
N ASP A 176 -20.46 2.62 -2.17
CA ASP A 176 -21.22 1.63 -2.93
C ASP A 176 -20.35 0.62 -3.70
N PHE A 177 -19.22 0.17 -3.13
CA PHE A 177 -18.36 -0.86 -3.74
C PHE A 177 -17.92 -1.95 -2.76
N ASP A 178 -17.58 -3.13 -3.31
CA ASP A 178 -17.06 -4.26 -2.54
C ASP A 178 -15.56 -4.08 -2.18
N PHE A 179 -15.26 -3.86 -0.90
CA PHE A 179 -13.89 -3.73 -0.40
C PHE A 179 -13.00 -4.95 -0.71
N THR A 180 -13.52 -6.18 -0.82
CA THR A 180 -12.72 -7.34 -1.25
C THR A 180 -12.24 -7.18 -2.69
N THR A 181 -13.10 -6.69 -3.59
CA THR A 181 -12.71 -6.48 -4.99
C THR A 181 -11.65 -5.38 -5.08
N TRP A 182 -11.82 -4.30 -4.31
CA TRP A 182 -10.82 -3.25 -4.19
C TRP A 182 -9.49 -3.76 -3.60
N TYR A 183 -9.53 -4.56 -2.53
CA TYR A 183 -8.34 -5.16 -1.93
C TYR A 183 -7.56 -6.03 -2.93
N PHE A 184 -8.28 -6.81 -3.74
CA PHE A 184 -7.69 -7.62 -4.80
C PHE A 184 -7.01 -6.76 -5.87
N LEU A 185 -7.65 -5.65 -6.28
CA LEU A 185 -7.06 -4.69 -7.21
C LEU A 185 -5.75 -4.11 -6.64
N ILE A 186 -5.71 -3.70 -5.37
CA ILE A 186 -4.49 -3.19 -4.72
C ILE A 186 -3.39 -4.25 -4.73
N SER A 187 -3.75 -5.49 -4.41
CA SER A 187 -2.80 -6.60 -4.35
C SER A 187 -2.15 -6.89 -5.71
N GLU A 188 -2.95 -6.91 -6.77
CA GLU A 188 -2.46 -7.06 -8.15
C GLU A 188 -1.63 -5.85 -8.60
N ALA A 189 -2.03 -4.63 -8.23
CA ALA A 189 -1.26 -3.43 -8.48
C ALA A 189 0.11 -3.50 -7.78
N ARG A 190 0.15 -3.88 -6.48
CA ARG A 190 1.40 -4.13 -5.74
C ARG A 190 2.29 -5.13 -6.48
N HIS A 191 1.74 -6.27 -6.89
CA HIS A 191 2.52 -7.29 -7.60
C HIS A 191 3.19 -6.72 -8.87
N CYS A 192 2.47 -5.90 -9.63
CA CYS A 192 3.01 -5.24 -10.82
C CYS A 192 4.10 -4.22 -10.47
N ILE A 193 3.89 -3.42 -9.41
CA ILE A 193 4.83 -2.41 -8.93
C ILE A 193 6.14 -3.06 -8.47
N THR A 194 6.06 -4.09 -7.63
CA THR A 194 7.23 -4.71 -6.98
C THR A 194 7.98 -5.68 -7.90
N HIS A 195 7.27 -6.45 -8.73
CA HIS A 195 7.89 -7.55 -9.49
C HIS A 195 7.93 -7.34 -11.00
N ARG A 196 7.18 -6.39 -11.55
CA ARG A 196 7.07 -6.21 -13.01
C ARG A 196 7.53 -4.87 -13.53
N ARG A 197 8.23 -4.08 -12.69
CA ARG A 197 8.64 -2.71 -13.02
C ARG A 197 7.44 -1.90 -13.52
N THR A 198 6.34 -1.96 -12.77
CA THR A 198 5.05 -1.30 -13.03
C THR A 198 4.31 -1.72 -14.30
N LYS A 199 4.74 -2.77 -15.01
CA LYS A 199 4.02 -3.26 -16.20
C LYS A 199 2.68 -3.91 -15.83
N ILE A 200 1.62 -3.54 -16.54
CA ILE A 200 0.26 -4.03 -16.35
C ILE A 200 0.15 -5.49 -16.83
N THR A 201 -0.54 -6.33 -16.05
CA THR A 201 -0.90 -7.71 -16.42
C THR A 201 -2.31 -7.76 -17.02
N LYS A 202 -2.64 -8.87 -17.73
CA LYS A 202 -4.02 -9.10 -18.19
C LYS A 202 -5.04 -9.08 -17.05
N GLN A 203 -4.66 -9.65 -15.90
CA GLN A 203 -5.48 -9.69 -14.71
C GLN A 203 -5.72 -8.29 -14.14
N LEU A 204 -4.66 -7.49 -13.96
CA LEU A 204 -4.83 -6.10 -13.54
C LEU A 204 -5.67 -5.31 -14.54
N SER A 205 -5.43 -5.48 -15.84
CA SER A 205 -6.23 -4.82 -16.89
C SER A 205 -7.73 -5.09 -16.74
N SER A 206 -8.14 -6.33 -16.48
CA SER A 206 -9.55 -6.65 -16.25
C SER A 206 -10.12 -6.02 -14.98
N LEU A 207 -9.30 -5.81 -13.95
CA LEU A 207 -9.73 -5.14 -12.71
C LEU A 207 -9.83 -3.62 -12.89
N LEU A 208 -9.01 -3.03 -13.78
CA LEU A 208 -9.06 -1.60 -14.09
C LEU A 208 -10.33 -1.19 -14.84
N GLU A 209 -10.98 -2.11 -15.53
CA GLU A 209 -12.29 -1.91 -16.16
C GLU A 209 -13.44 -1.93 -15.14
N HIS A 210 -13.19 -2.41 -13.92
CA HIS A 210 -14.19 -2.49 -12.86
C HIS A 210 -14.50 -1.09 -12.28
N PRO A 211 -15.76 -0.80 -11.89
CA PRO A 211 -16.13 0.51 -11.31
C PRO A 211 -15.31 0.93 -10.09
N CYS A 212 -14.73 -0.02 -9.34
CA CYS A 212 -13.87 0.30 -8.19
C CYS A 212 -12.54 0.98 -8.59
N ASN A 213 -12.14 0.96 -9.88
CA ASN A 213 -10.93 1.62 -10.34
C ASN A 213 -11.04 3.15 -10.33
N ILE A 214 -12.25 3.73 -10.23
CA ILE A 214 -12.42 5.20 -10.07
C ILE A 214 -11.65 5.75 -8.86
N TYR A 215 -11.37 4.88 -7.88
CA TYR A 215 -10.62 5.23 -6.67
C TYR A 215 -9.10 5.11 -6.84
N PHE A 216 -8.66 4.47 -7.93
CA PHE A 216 -7.26 4.23 -8.26
C PHE A 216 -6.74 5.12 -9.38
N ASN A 217 -7.61 5.56 -10.30
CA ASN A 217 -7.27 6.35 -11.48
C ASN A 217 -5.94 5.93 -12.13
N ILE A 218 -5.72 4.62 -12.22
CA ILE A 218 -4.53 4.07 -12.84
C ILE A 218 -4.67 4.31 -14.34
N ILE A 219 -3.85 5.22 -14.86
CA ILE A 219 -3.81 5.51 -16.29
C ILE A 219 -2.78 4.57 -16.92
N ALA A 220 -3.22 3.78 -17.90
CA ALA A 220 -2.30 3.01 -18.73
C ALA A 220 -1.71 3.93 -19.80
N SER A 221 -0.60 4.60 -19.49
CA SER A 221 0.27 5.14 -20.53
C SER A 221 1.25 4.04 -20.91
N GLU A 222 1.29 3.61 -22.17
CA GLU A 222 2.29 2.65 -22.66
C GLU A 222 2.37 1.32 -21.88
N GLN A 223 1.25 0.82 -21.34
CA GLN A 223 1.15 -0.42 -20.55
C GLN A 223 1.83 -0.40 -19.16
N VAL A 224 2.18 0.78 -18.63
CA VAL A 224 2.63 0.93 -17.24
C VAL A 224 1.56 1.56 -16.36
N ILE A 225 1.57 1.22 -15.08
CA ILE A 225 0.73 1.84 -14.07
C ILE A 225 1.22 3.27 -13.83
N PHE A 226 0.31 4.24 -13.89
CA PHE A 226 0.55 5.62 -13.52
C PHE A 226 -0.54 6.11 -12.57
N ILE A 227 -0.15 6.78 -11.47
CA ILE A 227 -1.06 7.48 -10.57
C ILE A 227 -0.59 8.90 -10.31
N GLN A 228 -1.53 9.83 -10.17
CA GLN A 228 -1.24 11.19 -9.75
C GLN A 228 -1.06 11.25 -8.23
N ASP A 229 -0.35 12.27 -7.73
CA ASP A 229 -0.02 12.37 -6.31
C ASP A 229 -1.27 12.52 -5.43
N HIS A 230 -2.26 13.31 -5.86
CA HIS A 230 -3.53 13.41 -5.12
C HIS A 230 -4.31 12.09 -5.06
N VAL A 231 -4.17 11.25 -6.09
CA VAL A 231 -4.79 9.91 -6.11
C VAL A 231 -4.10 8.99 -5.12
N CYS A 232 -2.78 9.10 -4.97
CA CYS A 232 -2.04 8.39 -3.92
C CYS A 232 -2.60 8.70 -2.53
N HIS A 233 -2.82 9.97 -2.21
CA HIS A 233 -3.40 10.39 -0.94
C HIS A 233 -4.79 9.79 -0.70
N GLU A 234 -5.65 9.77 -1.73
CA GLU A 234 -6.96 9.13 -1.63
C GLU A 234 -6.86 7.61 -1.41
N LEU A 235 -5.92 6.92 -2.07
CA LEU A 235 -5.68 5.50 -1.84
C LEU A 235 -5.24 5.21 -0.41
N LEU A 236 -4.34 6.01 0.15
CA LEU A 236 -3.90 5.88 1.54
C LEU A 236 -5.06 6.07 2.52
N LYS A 237 -5.95 7.03 2.26
CA LYS A 237 -7.19 7.21 3.04
C LYS A 237 -8.10 5.99 2.97
N ARG A 238 -8.31 5.43 1.77
CA ARG A 238 -9.13 4.21 1.59
C ARG A 238 -8.55 3.01 2.32
N ILE A 239 -7.22 2.88 2.37
CA ILE A 239 -6.54 1.88 3.19
C ILE A 239 -6.80 2.12 4.68
N ALA A 240 -6.69 3.36 5.16
CA ALA A 240 -6.99 3.68 6.56
C ALA A 240 -8.46 3.38 6.93
N GLU A 241 -9.41 3.71 6.06
CA GLU A 241 -10.83 3.40 6.25
C GLU A 241 -11.09 1.89 6.31
N PHE A 242 -10.42 1.11 5.47
CA PHE A 242 -10.56 -0.34 5.50
C PHE A 242 -9.93 -0.96 6.76
N ILE A 243 -8.76 -0.47 7.18
CA ILE A 243 -8.16 -0.84 8.48
C ILE A 243 -9.14 -0.52 9.61
N TYR A 244 -9.78 0.65 9.58
CA TYR A 244 -10.76 1.05 10.58
C TYR A 244 -12.00 0.14 10.58
N LEU A 245 -12.53 -0.23 9.41
CA LEU A 245 -13.64 -1.18 9.29
C LEU A 245 -13.31 -2.52 9.98
N VAL A 246 -12.14 -3.08 9.67
CA VAL A 246 -11.66 -4.33 10.28
C VAL A 246 -11.46 -4.16 11.79
N TYR A 247 -10.77 -3.10 12.23
CA TYR A 247 -10.56 -2.80 13.64
C TYR A 247 -11.89 -2.73 14.41
N LYS A 248 -12.82 -1.92 13.91
CA LYS A 248 -14.13 -1.71 14.53
C LYS A 248 -14.89 -3.02 14.67
N THR A 249 -15.00 -3.77 13.59
CA THR A 249 -15.78 -5.02 13.57
C THR A 249 -15.17 -6.09 14.46
N VAL A 250 -13.84 -6.29 14.43
CA VAL A 250 -13.17 -7.25 15.32
C VAL A 250 -13.25 -6.81 16.77
N SER A 251 -13.07 -5.52 17.06
CA SER A 251 -13.11 -5.00 18.44
C SER A 251 -14.52 -5.11 19.06
N GLU A 252 -15.56 -4.73 18.30
CA GLU A 252 -16.96 -4.87 18.70
C GLU A 252 -17.31 -6.33 19.01
N VAL A 253 -16.87 -7.26 18.15
CA VAL A 253 -17.14 -8.68 18.31
C VAL A 253 -16.36 -9.27 19.48
N CYS A 254 -15.04 -9.06 19.54
CA CYS A 254 -14.19 -9.67 20.57
C CYS A 254 -14.44 -9.08 21.95
N TYR A 255 -14.59 -7.78 22.07
CA TYR A 255 -14.58 -7.12 23.39
C TYR A 255 -15.93 -6.55 23.81
N ASN A 256 -16.98 -6.65 22.98
CA ASN A 256 -18.28 -6.02 23.20
C ASN A 256 -18.19 -4.48 23.37
N ASP A 257 -17.20 -3.86 22.74
CA ASP A 257 -16.97 -2.42 22.80
C ASP A 257 -17.67 -1.71 21.68
N LYS A 258 -18.44 -0.65 21.97
CA LYS A 258 -19.00 0.22 20.94
C LYS A 258 -17.94 1.20 20.44
N VAL A 259 -17.18 0.80 19.42
CA VAL A 259 -16.13 1.62 18.82
C VAL A 259 -16.75 2.79 18.05
N ASN A 260 -16.36 4.00 18.45
CA ASN A 260 -16.69 5.25 17.76
C ASN A 260 -15.43 6.11 17.61
N LEU A 261 -15.53 7.20 16.83
CA LEU A 261 -14.36 8.07 16.61
C LEU A 261 -13.86 8.71 17.91
N THR A 262 -14.74 9.01 18.87
CA THR A 262 -14.35 9.57 20.17
C THR A 262 -13.49 8.61 20.98
N SER A 263 -13.81 7.31 21.00
CA SER A 263 -12.98 6.29 21.67
C SER A 263 -11.60 6.12 21.03
N ILE A 264 -11.46 6.49 19.75
CA ILE A 264 -10.17 6.42 19.04
C ILE A 264 -9.25 7.57 19.45
N TYR A 265 -9.78 8.80 19.62
CA TYR A 265 -8.96 9.93 20.08
C TYR A 265 -8.27 9.63 21.41
N THR A 266 -9.00 9.03 22.36
CA THR A 266 -8.43 8.63 23.65
C THR A 266 -7.26 7.64 23.48
N LEU A 267 -7.36 6.71 22.54
CA LEU A 267 -6.31 5.72 22.23
C LEU A 267 -5.02 6.37 21.70
N PHE A 268 -5.14 7.49 20.97
CA PHE A 268 -4.00 8.26 20.50
C PHE A 268 -3.41 9.19 21.58
N GLU A 269 -4.22 9.70 22.51
CA GLU A 269 -3.79 10.64 23.56
C GLU A 269 -3.09 9.96 24.74
N THR A 270 -3.47 8.74 25.14
CA THR A 270 -2.95 8.09 26.37
C THR A 270 -1.49 7.61 26.32
N ASN A 271 -0.75 7.92 25.25
CA ASN A 271 0.62 7.44 25.02
C ASN A 271 1.61 8.58 24.67
N GLN A 272 1.26 9.82 24.96
CA GLN A 272 2.20 10.96 25.05
C GLN A 272 2.57 11.19 26.51
#